data_AF-A0AAV8V8V6-F1
#
_entry.id   AF-A0AAV8V8V6-F1
#
_cell.length_a   1.000
_cell.length_b   1.000
_cell.length_c   1.000
_cell.angle_alpha   90.00
_cell.angle_beta   90.00
_cell.angle_gamma   90.00
#
_symmetry.space_group_name_H-M   'P 1'
#
loop_
_entity.id
_entity.type
_entity.pdbx_description
1 polymer ?
#
loop_
_entity_poly.entity_id
_entity_poly.type
_entity_poly.pdbx_seq_one_letter_code
_entity_poly.pdbx_strand_id
1 'polypeptide(L)'
;MKGTLRRLWTPQFGPWARVFKDLCVSSFKERCECNITSSLTRESQDMFMDAGIAESSESNCFIKILQLNVQCISNKLDCLEVLLLEEAPDVFTVVEHWCDERRMEVTSFPGFERVAYSCRINHLHGGTATYVRHGHQVQALDNGSDIFFCGDLNIDYLNDKSLQTRILKDLMISFGLEVTSMNPTRIDMYCPIRKMCRRMNHCKNGWITPEVKRASNDLKEFYWLCECINTAESHSAYRAAKSSYRKFLANNKLNFNKSLIEN
;
A
#
# COMPACT_ATOMS: atom_id res chain seq x y z
N MET A 1 -49.03 12.52 5.23
CA MET A 1 -48.13 12.30 4.07
C MET A 1 -47.02 11.35 4.50
N LYS A 2 -46.97 10.15 3.93
CA LYS A 2 -45.96 9.11 4.18
C LYS A 2 -44.99 9.12 3.00
N GLY A 3 -43.68 9.23 3.25
CA GLY A 3 -42.63 9.07 2.22
C GLY A 3 -41.54 8.15 2.77
N THR A 4 -41.58 6.87 2.42
CA THR A 4 -40.74 6.19 1.40
C THR A 4 -39.33 5.82 1.91
N LEU A 5 -39.25 4.67 2.58
CA LEU A 5 -38.03 3.90 2.80
C LEU A 5 -37.52 3.34 1.46
N ARG A 6 -36.30 3.70 1.06
CA ARG A 6 -35.61 3.07 -0.07
C ARG A 6 -35.12 1.67 0.36
N ARG A 7 -35.49 0.66 -0.43
CA ARG A 7 -34.98 -0.72 -0.33
C ARG A 7 -33.46 -0.74 -0.51
N LEU A 8 -32.75 -1.28 0.49
CA LEU A 8 -31.38 -1.73 0.34
C LEU A 8 -31.34 -2.94 -0.60
N TRP A 9 -30.48 -2.85 -1.59
CA TRP A 9 -30.17 -3.90 -2.57
C TRP A 9 -29.27 -4.93 -1.87
N THR A 10 -29.74 -6.18 -1.73
CA THR A 10 -28.90 -7.28 -1.22
C THR A 10 -28.23 -7.99 -2.39
N PRO A 11 -26.87 -8.01 -2.48
CA PRO A 11 -26.19 -8.85 -3.45
C PRO A 11 -26.40 -10.33 -3.07
N GLN A 12 -26.66 -11.18 -4.07
CA GLN A 12 -26.67 -12.62 -3.89
C GLN A 12 -25.24 -13.10 -3.67
N PHE A 13 -24.75 -13.01 -2.44
CA PHE A 13 -23.51 -13.67 -2.06
C PHE A 13 -23.74 -15.18 -2.05
N GLY A 14 -22.79 -15.93 -2.62
CA GLY A 14 -22.82 -17.38 -2.67
C GLY A 14 -22.80 -18.04 -1.27
N PRO A 15 -22.74 -19.38 -1.20
CA PRO A 15 -22.92 -20.17 0.03
C PRO A 15 -22.05 -19.73 1.23
N TRP A 16 -20.93 -19.06 0.98
CA TRP A 16 -19.98 -18.55 1.97
C TRP A 16 -20.48 -17.35 2.78
N ALA A 17 -21.53 -16.67 2.33
CA ALA A 17 -22.12 -15.51 3.02
C ALA A 17 -22.71 -15.85 4.39
N ARG A 18 -23.23 -17.08 4.56
CA ARG A 18 -23.76 -17.54 5.86
C ARG A 18 -22.63 -17.70 6.88
N VAL A 19 -21.53 -18.31 6.46
CA VAL A 19 -20.33 -18.49 7.31
C VAL A 19 -19.79 -17.13 7.76
N PHE A 20 -19.81 -16.13 6.88
CA PHE A 20 -19.40 -14.77 7.19
C PHE A 20 -20.33 -14.07 8.20
N LYS A 21 -21.65 -14.22 8.04
CA LYS A 21 -22.64 -13.60 8.95
C LYS A 21 -22.52 -14.16 10.37
N ASP A 22 -22.28 -15.46 10.50
CA ASP A 22 -22.22 -16.12 11.80
C ASP A 22 -20.91 -15.83 12.54
N LEU A 23 -19.78 -15.69 11.83
CA LEU A 23 -18.46 -15.36 12.41
C LEU A 23 -18.29 -13.87 12.75
N CYS A 24 -18.83 -12.95 11.93
CA CYS A 24 -18.70 -11.52 12.19
C CYS A 24 -19.54 -11.05 13.39
N VAL A 25 -20.72 -11.64 13.62
CA VAL A 25 -21.59 -11.26 14.75
C VAL A 25 -20.98 -11.66 16.09
N SER A 26 -20.24 -12.77 16.17
CA SER A 26 -19.56 -13.19 17.40
C SER A 26 -18.33 -12.32 17.71
N SER A 27 -17.50 -12.00 16.72
CA SER A 27 -16.25 -11.26 16.96
C SER A 27 -16.42 -9.75 17.12
N PHE A 28 -17.50 -9.16 16.58
CA PHE A 28 -17.77 -7.72 16.73
C PHE A 28 -18.32 -7.38 18.13
N LYS A 29 -19.00 -8.33 18.79
CA LYS A 29 -19.60 -8.11 20.12
C LYS A 29 -18.56 -8.07 21.25
N GLU A 30 -17.41 -8.73 21.08
CA GLU A 30 -16.33 -8.77 22.10
C GLU A 30 -15.38 -7.56 22.05
N ARG A 31 -15.36 -6.77 20.96
CA ARG A 31 -14.41 -5.66 20.80
C ARG A 31 -14.94 -4.27 21.15
N CYS A 32 -16.25 -4.10 21.37
CA CYS A 32 -16.86 -2.78 21.54
C CYS A 32 -17.08 -2.32 23.00
N GLU A 33 -16.69 -3.11 24.01
CA GLU A 33 -16.90 -2.73 25.42
C GLU A 33 -15.64 -2.21 26.14
N CYS A 34 -14.68 -1.58 25.43
CA CYS A 34 -13.51 -0.99 26.06
C CYS A 34 -13.48 0.55 25.94
N ASN A 35 -13.95 1.20 27.01
CA ASN A 35 -13.52 2.49 27.57
C ASN A 35 -13.32 3.68 26.63
N ILE A 36 -14.39 4.44 26.41
CA ILE A 36 -14.32 5.89 26.24
C ILE A 36 -14.95 6.52 27.48
N THR A 37 -14.14 6.79 28.50
CA THR A 37 -14.48 7.73 29.56
C THR A 37 -13.84 9.07 29.24
N SER A 38 -14.64 9.96 28.67
CA SER A 38 -14.33 11.38 28.55
C SER A 38 -14.65 12.09 29.87
N SER A 39 -13.65 12.61 30.56
CA SER A 39 -13.84 13.63 31.60
C SER A 39 -12.72 14.67 31.50
N LEU A 40 -12.96 15.68 30.67
CA LEU A 40 -12.30 16.98 30.70
C LEU A 40 -13.13 17.88 31.63
N THR A 41 -12.60 18.16 32.82
CA THR A 41 -13.04 19.31 33.63
C THR A 41 -11.89 20.28 33.74
N ARG A 42 -12.14 21.49 33.21
CA ARG A 42 -11.38 22.73 33.44
C ARG A 42 -11.50 23.11 34.91
N GLU A 43 -10.35 23.29 35.57
CA GLU A 43 -10.06 24.05 36.80
C GLU A 43 -8.68 23.51 37.23
N SER A 44 -7.55 24.22 37.19
CA SER A 44 -7.25 25.51 37.79
C SER A 44 -5.90 25.98 37.24
N GLN A 45 -5.82 27.22 36.77
CA GLN A 45 -4.57 27.97 36.68
C GLN A 45 -4.27 28.59 38.05
N ASP A 46 -2.98 28.61 38.37
CA ASP A 46 -2.26 29.49 39.30
C ASP A 46 -1.63 28.83 40.53
N MET A 47 -0.39 29.28 40.75
CA MET A 47 0.56 29.00 41.84
C MET A 47 1.47 27.78 41.65
N PHE A 48 2.65 28.01 41.07
CA PHE A 48 3.93 27.94 41.79
C PHE A 48 5.06 28.47 40.88
N MET A 49 5.70 29.57 41.31
CA MET A 49 7.02 29.96 40.81
C MET A 49 8.06 29.26 41.69
N ASP A 50 8.66 28.19 41.16
CA ASP A 50 9.96 27.72 41.62
C ASP A 50 10.92 27.84 40.43
N ALA A 51 11.85 28.78 40.53
CA ALA A 51 12.95 28.96 39.60
C ALA A 51 14.00 27.85 39.83
N GLY A 52 13.59 26.61 39.57
CA GLY A 52 14.51 25.51 39.33
C GLY A 52 15.15 25.75 37.96
N ILE A 53 16.48 25.77 37.93
CA ILE A 53 17.26 25.71 36.70
C ILE A 53 16.88 24.40 36.02
N ALA A 54 15.90 24.45 35.11
CA ALA A 54 15.49 23.31 34.33
C ALA A 54 16.68 22.95 33.43
N GLU A 55 17.39 21.88 33.76
CA GLU A 55 18.32 21.24 32.85
C GLU A 55 17.56 20.99 31.55
N SER A 56 17.89 21.76 30.51
CA SER A 56 17.33 21.62 29.18
C SER A 56 17.81 20.29 28.65
N SER A 57 17.02 19.24 28.86
CA SER A 57 17.24 17.96 28.23
C SER A 57 17.17 18.21 26.73
N GLU A 58 18.32 18.08 26.06
CA GLU A 58 18.39 18.13 24.60
C GLU A 58 17.53 16.98 24.08
N SER A 59 16.28 17.28 23.74
CA SER A 59 15.39 16.33 23.12
C SER A 59 15.94 16.06 21.73
N ASN A 60 16.56 14.89 21.55
CA ASN A 60 16.96 14.40 20.23
C ASN A 60 15.72 14.41 19.33
N CYS A 61 15.67 15.39 18.43
CA CYS A 61 14.60 15.52 17.45
C CYS A 61 14.95 14.60 16.27
N PHE A 62 14.29 13.45 16.21
CA PHE A 62 14.41 12.54 15.07
C PHE A 62 13.47 12.97 13.95
N ILE A 63 13.98 13.02 12.72
CA ILE A 63 13.16 13.23 11.52
C ILE A 63 12.84 11.86 10.92
N LYS A 64 11.56 11.52 10.85
CA LYS A 64 11.07 10.28 10.22
C LYS A 64 10.75 10.52 8.75
N ILE A 65 11.49 9.85 7.86
CA ILE A 65 11.31 9.92 6.40
C ILE A 65 10.68 8.62 5.88
N LEU A 66 9.61 8.74 5.08
CA LEU A 66 8.95 7.62 4.41
C LEU A 66 9.14 7.74 2.88
N GLN A 67 9.67 6.71 2.22
CA GLN A 67 9.78 6.67 0.76
C GLN A 67 8.98 5.50 0.18
N LEU A 68 8.17 5.78 -0.83
CA LEU A 68 7.28 4.80 -1.44
C LEU A 68 7.36 4.86 -2.96
N ASN A 69 7.50 3.71 -3.62
CA ASN A 69 7.10 3.58 -5.02
C ASN A 69 5.62 3.22 -5.08
N VAL A 70 4.80 4.19 -5.49
CA VAL A 70 3.35 4.04 -5.45
C VAL A 70 2.78 3.45 -6.73
N GLN A 71 3.50 3.37 -7.87
CA GLN A 71 2.99 2.86 -9.15
C GLN A 71 1.52 3.26 -9.45
N CYS A 72 1.29 4.56 -9.74
CA CYS A 72 0.01 5.26 -9.73
C CYS A 72 -0.44 5.67 -8.33
N ILE A 73 -0.50 6.98 -8.07
CA ILE A 73 -0.99 7.52 -6.79
C ILE A 73 -2.53 7.54 -6.74
N SER A 74 -3.20 7.80 -7.86
CA SER A 74 -4.65 8.02 -7.89
C SER A 74 -5.48 6.80 -7.44
N ASN A 75 -4.92 5.59 -7.52
CA ASN A 75 -5.59 4.37 -7.06
C ASN A 75 -5.13 3.90 -5.67
N LYS A 76 -4.33 4.72 -4.96
CA LYS A 76 -3.78 4.40 -3.64
C LYS A 76 -3.94 5.53 -2.63
N LEU A 77 -4.72 6.57 -2.94
CA LEU A 77 -4.92 7.72 -2.03
C LEU A 77 -5.41 7.25 -0.65
N ASP A 78 -6.50 6.48 -0.60
CA ASP A 78 -7.06 5.98 0.67
C ASP A 78 -6.04 5.15 1.47
N CYS A 79 -5.30 4.27 0.80
CA CYS A 79 -4.27 3.45 1.45
C CYS A 79 -3.09 4.29 1.94
N LEU A 80 -2.70 5.33 1.19
CA LEU A 80 -1.64 6.25 1.58
C LEU A 80 -2.07 7.08 2.78
N GLU A 81 -3.31 7.56 2.84
CA GLU A 81 -3.80 8.32 3.99
C GLU A 81 -3.76 7.51 5.29
N VAL A 82 -4.20 6.25 5.26
CA VAL A 82 -4.10 5.35 6.42
C VAL A 82 -2.64 5.13 6.82
N LEU A 83 -1.77 4.85 5.85
CA LEU A 83 -0.35 4.63 6.10
C LEU A 83 0.33 5.88 6.70
N LEU A 84 0.00 7.07 6.21
CA LEU A 84 0.54 8.34 6.72
C LEU A 84 0.08 8.62 8.16
N LEU A 85 -1.15 8.21 8.51
CA LEU A 85 -1.65 8.32 9.88
C LEU A 85 -0.96 7.34 10.83
N GLU A 86 -0.77 6.09 10.41
CA GLU A 86 -0.15 5.02 11.21
C GLU A 86 1.35 5.26 11.40
N GLU A 87 2.07 5.51 10.31
CA GLU A 87 3.52 5.70 10.37
C GLU A 87 3.89 7.09 10.89
N ALA A 88 3.00 8.07 10.74
CA ALA A 88 3.24 9.44 11.14
C ALA A 88 4.65 9.93 10.73
N PRO A 89 5.02 9.95 9.43
CA PRO A 89 6.29 10.52 8.98
C PRO A 89 6.28 12.05 9.02
N ASP A 90 7.45 12.66 9.18
CA ASP A 90 7.66 14.11 9.09
C ASP A 90 7.82 14.54 7.62
N VAL A 91 8.46 13.68 6.83
CA VAL A 91 8.65 13.86 5.39
C VAL A 91 8.27 12.56 4.69
N PHE A 92 7.52 12.65 3.59
CA PHE A 92 7.35 11.49 2.73
C PHE A 92 7.55 11.82 1.25
N THR A 93 8.07 10.83 0.53
CA THR A 93 8.36 10.91 -0.89
C THR A 93 7.66 9.78 -1.62
N VAL A 94 6.98 10.13 -2.71
CA VAL A 94 6.36 9.17 -3.61
C VAL A 94 7.08 9.20 -4.95
N VAL A 95 7.42 8.03 -5.46
CA VAL A 95 7.93 7.85 -6.83
C VAL A 95 6.92 7.06 -7.65
N GLU A 96 6.94 7.26 -8.96
CA GLU A 96 5.98 6.64 -9.87
C GLU A 96 4.52 7.01 -9.55
N HIS A 97 4.24 8.29 -9.27
CA HIS A 97 2.87 8.73 -9.00
C HIS A 97 1.96 8.75 -10.25
N TRP A 98 2.54 8.84 -11.46
CA TRP A 98 1.85 8.75 -12.76
C TRP A 98 0.74 9.81 -13.00
N CYS A 99 0.80 10.92 -12.28
CA CYS A 99 -0.07 12.07 -12.52
C CYS A 99 0.57 13.02 -13.54
N ASP A 100 -0.30 13.73 -14.26
CA ASP A 100 0.06 14.97 -14.93
C ASP A 100 0.05 16.15 -13.94
N GLU A 101 0.47 17.32 -14.40
CA GLU A 101 0.56 18.54 -13.60
C GLU A 101 -0.80 18.93 -13.00
N ARG A 102 -1.87 18.90 -13.80
CA ARG A 102 -3.24 19.24 -13.35
C ARG A 102 -3.73 18.33 -12.23
N ARG A 103 -3.47 17.03 -12.33
CA ARG A 103 -3.82 16.07 -11.27
C ARG A 103 -2.96 16.27 -10.04
N MET A 104 -1.68 16.59 -10.20
CA MET A 104 -0.83 16.92 -9.05
C MET A 104 -1.35 18.15 -8.32
N GLU A 105 -1.75 19.22 -9.02
CA GLU A 105 -2.32 20.43 -8.40
C GLU A 105 -3.45 20.12 -7.41
N VAL A 106 -4.35 19.19 -7.76
CA VAL A 106 -5.49 18.79 -6.91
C VAL A 106 -5.19 17.65 -5.93
N THR A 107 -4.01 17.02 -6.01
CA THR A 107 -3.62 15.94 -5.09
C THR A 107 -3.05 16.54 -3.81
N SER A 108 -3.73 16.35 -2.68
CA SER A 108 -3.31 16.84 -1.36
C SER A 108 -3.49 15.75 -0.30
N PHE A 109 -2.66 15.78 0.74
CA PHE A 109 -2.77 14.89 1.90
C PHE A 109 -2.99 15.74 3.16
N PRO A 110 -4.02 15.46 3.99
CA PRO A 110 -4.27 16.23 5.20
C PRO A 110 -3.05 16.28 6.14
N GLY A 111 -2.68 17.48 6.60
CA GLY A 111 -1.54 17.68 7.50
C GLY A 111 -0.16 17.73 6.82
N PHE A 112 -0.12 17.65 5.49
CA PHE A 112 1.10 17.72 4.72
C PHE A 112 1.03 18.79 3.63
N GLU A 113 2.14 19.47 3.42
CA GLU A 113 2.37 20.39 2.32
C GLU A 113 3.24 19.73 1.24
N ARG A 114 2.87 19.90 -0.03
CA ARG A 114 3.69 19.42 -1.15
C ARG A 114 4.79 20.44 -1.43
N VAL A 115 6.05 20.04 -1.23
CA VAL A 115 7.20 20.95 -1.35
C VAL A 115 7.88 20.87 -2.71
N ALA A 116 7.82 19.71 -3.36
CA ALA A 116 8.43 19.50 -4.67
C ALA A 116 7.68 18.41 -5.43
N TYR A 117 7.61 18.53 -6.75
CA TYR A 117 7.13 17.46 -7.60
C TYR A 117 7.67 17.58 -9.02
N SER A 118 7.64 16.47 -9.75
CA SER A 118 8.03 16.39 -11.15
C SER A 118 7.10 15.44 -11.88
N CYS A 119 6.47 15.92 -12.96
CA CYS A 119 5.65 15.10 -13.84
C CYS A 119 6.40 14.80 -15.14
N ARG A 120 6.24 13.60 -15.70
CA ARG A 120 6.77 13.32 -17.04
C ARG A 120 5.81 13.82 -18.10
N ILE A 121 6.33 14.56 -19.08
CA ILE A 121 5.53 15.11 -20.19
C ILE A 121 5.45 14.11 -21.36
N ASN A 122 6.56 13.44 -21.67
CA ASN A 122 6.70 12.63 -22.89
C ASN A 122 6.60 11.11 -22.68
N HIS A 123 6.33 10.65 -21.44
CA HIS A 123 6.28 9.23 -21.12
C HIS A 123 5.07 8.89 -20.27
N LEU A 124 4.37 7.82 -20.65
CA LEU A 124 3.43 7.15 -19.75
C LEU A 124 4.24 6.60 -18.57
N HIS A 125 3.82 6.97 -17.36
CA HIS A 125 4.40 6.53 -16.08
C HIS A 125 5.69 7.25 -15.67
N GLY A 126 5.86 7.36 -14.36
CA GLY A 126 6.95 8.06 -13.68
C GLY A 126 6.44 9.21 -12.82
N GLY A 127 7.33 10.16 -12.57
CA GLY A 127 7.10 11.31 -11.73
C GLY A 127 7.42 11.06 -10.25
N THR A 128 7.73 12.14 -9.54
CA THR A 128 8.06 12.14 -8.12
C THR A 128 7.35 13.29 -7.42
N ALA A 129 7.03 13.11 -6.14
CA ALA A 129 6.54 14.20 -5.30
C ALA A 129 7.03 14.03 -3.86
N THR A 130 7.37 15.14 -3.22
CA THR A 130 7.82 15.21 -1.83
C THR A 130 6.84 16.06 -1.05
N TYR A 131 6.49 15.58 0.13
CA TYR A 131 5.58 16.20 1.05
C TYR A 131 6.23 16.33 2.43
N VAL A 132 5.93 17.43 3.11
CA VAL A 132 6.46 17.75 4.44
C VAL A 132 5.29 18.03 5.37
N ARG A 133 5.33 17.47 6.58
CA ARG A 133 4.30 17.68 7.59
C ARG A 133 4.24 19.16 7.99
N HIS A 134 3.04 19.68 8.16
CA HIS A 134 2.85 21.06 8.65
C HIS A 134 3.62 21.29 9.96
N GLY A 135 4.27 22.46 10.05
CA GLY A 135 5.09 22.84 11.20
C GLY A 135 6.59 22.61 11.00
N HIS A 136 6.99 21.80 10.02
CA HIS A 136 8.39 21.72 9.61
C HIS A 136 8.71 22.80 8.58
N GLN A 137 9.87 23.42 8.71
CA GLN A 137 10.35 24.43 7.76
C GLN A 137 11.11 23.78 6.61
N VAL A 138 10.96 24.35 5.42
CA VAL A 138 11.63 23.90 4.19
C VAL A 138 12.53 25.04 3.74
N GLN A 139 13.80 24.74 3.53
CA GLN A 139 14.80 25.72 3.11
C GLN A 139 15.53 25.20 1.87
N ALA A 140 16.10 26.12 1.09
CA ALA A 140 16.98 25.75 -0.01
C ALA A 140 18.24 25.07 0.54
N LEU A 141 18.84 24.21 -0.27
CA LEU A 141 20.07 23.52 0.11
C LEU A 141 21.23 24.52 0.14
N ASP A 142 21.95 24.56 1.26
CA ASP A 142 23.17 25.33 1.43
C ASP A 142 24.42 24.44 1.33
N ASN A 143 25.57 25.06 1.07
CA ASN A 143 26.84 24.32 1.04
C ASN A 143 27.15 23.74 2.43
N GLY A 144 27.38 22.43 2.48
CA GLY A 144 27.73 21.71 3.71
C GLY A 144 26.53 21.13 4.46
N SER A 145 25.32 21.21 3.94
CA SER A 145 24.19 20.45 4.47
C SER A 145 24.36 18.95 4.27
N ASP A 146 23.88 18.16 5.22
CA ASP A 146 23.76 16.71 5.06
C ASP A 146 22.70 16.39 3.99
N ILE A 147 23.05 15.52 3.05
CA ILE A 147 22.19 15.18 1.91
C ILE A 147 21.71 13.74 2.05
N PHE A 148 20.39 13.57 2.01
CA PHE A 148 19.75 12.27 1.94
C PHE A 148 19.16 12.06 0.54
N PHE A 149 19.60 11.00 -0.13
CA PHE A 149 19.02 10.55 -1.40
C PHE A 149 18.03 9.42 -1.17
N CYS A 150 16.81 9.58 -1.68
CA CYS A 150 15.78 8.54 -1.61
C CYS A 150 15.10 8.40 -2.98
N GLY A 151 14.95 7.17 -3.47
CA GLY A 151 14.30 6.94 -4.75
C GLY A 151 14.39 5.49 -5.19
N ASP A 152 13.60 5.15 -6.22
CA ASP A 152 13.69 3.85 -6.88
C ASP A 152 14.74 3.91 -7.99
N LEU A 153 15.95 3.44 -7.68
CA LEU A 153 17.05 3.36 -8.64
C LEU A 153 16.91 2.18 -9.60
N ASN A 154 15.95 1.27 -9.36
CA ASN A 154 15.74 0.04 -10.11
C ASN A 154 17.03 -0.79 -10.28
N ILE A 155 17.84 -0.84 -9.22
CA ILE A 155 19.10 -1.60 -9.16
C ILE A 155 18.92 -2.79 -8.21
N ASP A 156 19.42 -3.94 -8.66
CA ASP A 156 19.47 -5.15 -7.86
C ASP A 156 20.77 -5.18 -7.04
N TYR A 157 20.67 -4.75 -5.78
CA TYR A 157 21.78 -4.79 -4.83
C TYR A 157 22.14 -6.21 -4.38
N LEU A 158 21.26 -7.19 -4.55
CA LEU A 158 21.56 -8.60 -4.25
C LEU A 158 22.46 -9.21 -5.32
N ASN A 159 22.39 -8.69 -6.55
CA ASN A 159 23.25 -9.09 -7.65
C ASN A 159 24.45 -8.14 -7.81
N ASP A 160 25.43 -8.29 -6.91
CA ASP A 160 26.66 -7.46 -6.91
C ASP A 160 27.53 -7.60 -8.17
N LYS A 161 27.23 -8.59 -9.02
CA LYS A 161 27.94 -8.81 -10.29
C LYS A 161 27.44 -7.89 -11.41
N SER A 162 26.32 -7.20 -11.23
CA SER A 162 25.80 -6.30 -12.25
C SER A 162 26.72 -5.09 -12.42
N LEU A 163 27.06 -4.74 -13.67
CA LEU A 163 27.88 -3.57 -13.98
C LEU A 163 27.24 -2.28 -13.44
N GLN A 164 25.91 -2.19 -13.48
CA GLN A 164 25.15 -1.04 -12.98
C GLN A 164 25.29 -0.88 -11.47
N THR A 165 25.20 -1.98 -10.71
CA THR A 165 25.38 -1.98 -9.26
C THR A 165 26.78 -1.49 -8.89
N ARG A 166 27.80 -1.96 -9.62
CA ARG A 166 29.20 -1.52 -9.41
C ARG A 166 29.39 -0.04 -9.72
N ILE A 167 28.94 0.42 -10.88
CA ILE A 167 29.04 1.84 -11.27
C ILE A 167 28.36 2.74 -10.24
N LEU A 168 27.17 2.36 -9.76
CA LEU A 168 26.48 3.16 -8.76
C LEU A 168 27.25 3.18 -7.42
N LYS A 169 27.75 2.04 -6.95
CA LYS A 169 28.53 1.97 -5.71
C LYS A 169 29.78 2.85 -5.79
N ASP A 170 30.53 2.74 -6.90
CA ASP A 170 31.74 3.55 -7.13
C ASP A 170 31.39 5.05 -7.16
N LEU A 171 30.28 5.41 -7.81
CA LEU A 171 29.78 6.79 -7.83
C LEU A 171 29.45 7.27 -6.40
N MET A 172 28.68 6.51 -5.63
CA MET A 172 28.30 6.88 -4.26
C MET A 172 29.53 7.08 -3.38
N ILE A 173 30.51 6.16 -3.45
CA ILE A 173 31.77 6.27 -2.71
C ILE A 173 32.55 7.52 -3.14
N SER A 174 32.58 7.85 -4.44
CA SER A 174 33.29 9.05 -4.92
C SER A 174 32.72 10.37 -4.38
N PHE A 175 31.43 10.37 -3.99
CA PHE A 175 30.76 11.51 -3.35
C PHE A 175 30.68 11.39 -1.82
N GLY A 176 31.31 10.38 -1.21
CA GLY A 176 31.24 10.14 0.23
C GLY A 176 29.84 9.74 0.73
N LEU A 177 28.99 9.20 -0.14
CA LEU A 177 27.64 8.77 0.19
C LEU A 177 27.63 7.33 0.72
N GLU A 178 26.86 7.10 1.79
CA GLU A 178 26.67 5.77 2.38
C GLU A 178 25.29 5.19 2.03
N VAL A 179 25.25 3.89 1.71
CA VAL A 179 24.00 3.15 1.48
C VAL A 179 23.44 2.68 2.82
N THR A 180 22.30 3.21 3.24
CA THR A 180 21.69 2.88 4.53
C THR A 180 20.73 1.69 4.50
N SER A 181 20.07 1.45 3.35
CA SER A 181 19.10 0.35 3.20
C SER A 181 19.68 -0.79 2.37
N MET A 182 19.88 -1.94 3.01
CA MET A 182 20.30 -3.19 2.36
C MET A 182 19.15 -4.20 2.21
N ASN A 183 17.98 -3.87 2.77
CA ASN A 183 16.82 -4.76 2.73
C ASN A 183 16.13 -4.70 1.36
N PRO A 184 15.70 -5.84 0.80
CA PRO A 184 14.93 -5.84 -0.44
C PRO A 184 13.64 -5.02 -0.29
N THR A 185 13.51 -3.94 -1.06
CA THR A 185 12.32 -3.08 -1.06
C THR A 185 11.20 -3.62 -1.96
N ARG A 186 11.54 -4.49 -2.92
CA ARG A 186 10.60 -5.24 -3.77
C ARG A 186 10.73 -6.73 -3.52
N ILE A 187 9.89 -7.27 -2.64
CA ILE A 187 9.79 -8.72 -2.46
C ILE A 187 8.83 -9.26 -3.54
N ASP A 188 9.38 -9.70 -4.68
CA ASP A 188 8.60 -10.22 -5.83
C ASP A 188 7.88 -11.56 -5.53
N MET A 189 7.93 -12.05 -4.29
CA MET A 189 7.31 -13.32 -3.88
C MET A 189 5.77 -13.35 -4.01
N TYR A 190 5.10 -12.21 -4.21
CA TYR A 190 3.62 -12.16 -4.26
C TYR A 190 2.99 -11.83 -5.62
N CYS A 191 3.72 -11.74 -6.74
CA CYS A 191 3.06 -11.54 -8.04
C CYS A 191 3.44 -12.49 -9.20
N PRO A 192 3.26 -13.83 -9.06
CA PRO A 192 3.11 -14.73 -10.22
C PRO A 192 1.99 -14.25 -11.18
N ILE A 193 1.06 -13.45 -10.66
CA ILE A 193 -0.12 -12.95 -11.34
C ILE A 193 0.22 -11.89 -12.41
N ARG A 194 1.25 -11.04 -12.25
CA ARG A 194 1.58 -10.00 -13.26
C ARG A 194 2.05 -10.61 -14.58
N LYS A 195 2.87 -11.68 -14.52
CA LYS A 195 3.28 -12.46 -15.70
C LYS A 195 2.11 -13.26 -16.30
N MET A 196 1.15 -13.70 -15.48
CA MET A 196 -0.10 -14.28 -15.98
C MET A 196 -0.98 -13.23 -16.69
N CYS A 197 -1.25 -12.08 -16.08
CA CYS A 197 -2.13 -11.04 -16.62
C CYS A 197 -1.73 -10.53 -18.01
N ARG A 198 -0.43 -10.36 -18.28
CA ARG A 198 0.04 -9.99 -19.63
C ARG A 198 -0.25 -11.06 -20.68
N ARG A 199 -0.24 -12.35 -20.30
CA ARG A 199 -0.66 -13.46 -21.19
C ARG A 199 -2.19 -13.56 -21.34
N MET A 200 -2.96 -13.08 -20.35
CA MET A 200 -4.43 -13.17 -20.35
C MET A 200 -5.12 -12.16 -21.28
N ASN A 201 -4.50 -11.04 -21.62
CA ASN A 201 -5.16 -9.97 -22.39
C ASN A 201 -4.95 -10.05 -23.91
N HIS A 202 -4.08 -10.93 -24.41
CA HIS A 202 -3.74 -10.96 -25.84
C HIS A 202 -4.29 -12.13 -26.66
N CYS A 203 -4.97 -13.11 -26.05
CA CYS A 203 -5.62 -14.18 -26.80
C CYS A 203 -7.14 -14.02 -26.72
N LYS A 204 -7.73 -13.36 -27.74
CA LYS A 204 -9.21 -13.31 -27.92
C LYS A 204 -9.83 -14.72 -27.98
N ASN A 205 -9.02 -15.75 -28.27
CA ASN A 205 -9.41 -17.16 -28.33
C ASN A 205 -8.68 -18.01 -27.26
N GLY A 206 -8.40 -17.48 -26.07
CA GLY A 206 -7.75 -18.26 -25.00
C GLY A 206 -8.73 -19.11 -24.18
N TRP A 207 -8.23 -20.15 -23.50
CA TRP A 207 -9.02 -21.01 -22.59
C TRP A 207 -9.51 -20.31 -21.30
N ILE A 208 -9.17 -19.03 -21.12
CA ILE A 208 -9.48 -18.25 -19.91
C ILE A 208 -10.81 -17.54 -20.12
N THR A 209 -11.89 -18.18 -19.64
CA THR A 209 -13.25 -17.64 -19.72
C THR A 209 -13.52 -16.60 -18.61
N PRO A 210 -14.61 -15.79 -18.71
CA PRO A 210 -15.06 -14.92 -17.63
C PRO A 210 -15.31 -15.65 -16.29
N GLU A 211 -15.72 -16.93 -16.34
CA GLU A 211 -15.91 -17.78 -15.17
C GLU A 211 -14.56 -18.09 -14.50
N VAL A 212 -13.53 -18.40 -15.29
CA VAL A 212 -12.16 -18.59 -14.76
C VAL A 212 -11.65 -17.33 -14.08
N LYS A 213 -11.90 -16.16 -14.66
CA LYS A 213 -11.52 -14.88 -14.05
C LYS A 213 -12.26 -14.62 -12.74
N ARG A 214 -13.58 -14.85 -12.70
CA ARG A 214 -14.39 -14.71 -11.47
C ARG A 214 -13.89 -15.62 -10.37
N ALA A 215 -13.76 -16.93 -10.63
CA ALA A 215 -13.24 -17.88 -9.65
C ALA A 215 -11.81 -17.54 -9.17
N SER A 216 -10.98 -16.97 -10.04
CA SER A 216 -9.66 -16.47 -9.65
C SER A 216 -9.73 -15.30 -8.68
N ASN A 217 -10.70 -14.41 -8.82
CA ASN A 217 -10.89 -13.26 -7.93
C ASN A 217 -11.50 -13.71 -6.60
N ASP A 218 -12.50 -14.58 -6.63
CA ASP A 218 -13.10 -15.17 -5.42
C ASP A 218 -12.02 -15.83 -4.54
N LEU A 219 -11.06 -16.54 -5.16
CA LEU A 219 -9.96 -17.16 -4.42
C LEU A 219 -8.98 -16.14 -3.82
N LYS A 220 -8.78 -14.97 -4.45
CA LYS A 220 -7.94 -13.89 -3.90
C LYS A 220 -8.62 -13.20 -2.73
N GLU A 221 -9.91 -12.90 -2.86
CA GLU A 221 -10.72 -12.35 -1.78
C GLU A 221 -10.75 -13.32 -0.59
N PHE A 222 -10.91 -14.61 -0.85
CA PHE A 222 -10.87 -15.61 0.21
C PHE A 222 -9.50 -15.70 0.88
N TYR A 223 -8.41 -15.61 0.12
CA TYR A 223 -7.06 -15.54 0.70
C TYR A 223 -6.90 -14.33 1.63
N TRP A 224 -7.32 -13.14 1.18
CA TRP A 224 -7.26 -11.93 2.00
C TRP A 224 -8.07 -12.08 3.29
N LEU A 225 -9.27 -12.65 3.23
CA LEU A 225 -10.06 -12.96 4.42
C LEU A 225 -9.34 -13.91 5.38
N CYS A 226 -8.64 -14.93 4.86
CA CYS A 226 -7.85 -15.83 5.71
C CYS A 226 -6.71 -15.11 6.42
N GLU A 227 -6.02 -14.17 5.77
CA GLU A 227 -4.97 -13.35 6.40
C GLU A 227 -5.56 -12.45 7.50
N CYS A 228 -6.76 -11.90 7.31
CA CYS A 228 -7.42 -11.09 8.33
C CYS A 228 -7.87 -11.91 9.56
N ILE A 229 -8.34 -13.14 9.34
CA ILE A 229 -8.81 -14.02 10.42
C ILE A 229 -7.64 -14.71 11.13
N ASN A 230 -6.62 -15.13 10.37
CA ASN A 230 -5.38 -15.75 10.83
C ASN A 230 -5.57 -16.97 11.75
N THR A 231 -6.53 -17.85 11.42
CA THR A 231 -6.75 -19.13 12.13
C THR A 231 -6.34 -20.33 11.29
N ALA A 232 -5.94 -21.43 11.94
CA ALA A 232 -5.56 -22.67 11.26
C ALA A 232 -6.70 -23.23 10.38
N GLU A 233 -7.93 -23.11 10.87
CA GLU A 233 -9.15 -23.52 10.18
C GLU A 233 -9.36 -22.71 8.90
N SER A 234 -9.19 -21.38 8.97
CA SER A 234 -9.33 -20.51 7.80
C SER A 234 -8.31 -20.85 6.71
N HIS A 235 -7.04 -21.07 7.09
CA HIS A 235 -6.00 -21.49 6.15
C HIS A 235 -6.27 -22.89 5.57
N SER A 236 -6.81 -23.82 6.37
CA SER A 236 -7.22 -25.14 5.90
C SER A 236 -8.34 -25.03 4.85
N ALA A 237 -9.36 -24.21 5.11
CA ALA A 237 -10.45 -23.95 4.19
C ALA A 237 -9.96 -23.31 2.87
N TYR A 238 -9.04 -22.34 2.95
CA TYR A 238 -8.40 -21.77 1.77
C TYR A 238 -7.62 -22.81 0.95
N ARG A 239 -6.85 -23.70 1.60
CA ARG A 239 -6.15 -24.78 0.91
C ARG A 239 -7.13 -25.70 0.16
N ALA A 240 -8.27 -26.02 0.77
CA ALA A 240 -9.32 -26.81 0.14
C ALA A 240 -9.93 -26.08 -1.07
N ALA A 241 -10.29 -24.81 -0.93
CA ALA A 241 -10.81 -23.99 -2.03
C ALA A 241 -9.80 -23.84 -3.17
N LYS A 242 -8.52 -23.64 -2.86
CA LYS A 242 -7.41 -23.60 -3.83
C LYS A 242 -7.27 -24.92 -4.58
N SER A 243 -7.44 -26.05 -3.90
CA SER A 243 -7.44 -27.38 -4.53
C SER A 243 -8.61 -27.53 -5.51
N SER A 244 -9.82 -27.15 -5.09
CA SER A 244 -11.01 -27.15 -5.95
C SER A 244 -10.85 -26.24 -7.18
N TYR A 245 -10.29 -25.04 -6.99
CA TYR A 245 -10.00 -24.12 -8.08
C TYR A 245 -8.99 -24.69 -9.09
N ARG A 246 -7.96 -25.41 -8.63
CA ARG A 246 -7.01 -26.10 -9.52
C ARG A 246 -7.70 -27.17 -10.39
N LYS A 247 -8.60 -27.96 -9.82
CA LYS A 247 -9.40 -28.94 -10.58
C LYS A 247 -10.29 -28.24 -11.61
N PHE A 248 -10.92 -27.14 -11.23
CA PHE A 248 -11.73 -26.32 -12.12
C PHE A 248 -10.90 -25.76 -13.30
N LEU A 249 -9.69 -25.27 -13.06
CA LEU A 249 -8.78 -24.82 -14.13
C LEU A 249 -8.38 -25.96 -15.08
N ALA A 250 -8.07 -27.14 -14.53
CA ALA A 250 -7.71 -28.30 -15.34
C ALA A 250 -8.86 -28.72 -16.27
N ASN A 251 -10.10 -28.74 -15.77
CA ASN A 251 -11.28 -29.07 -16.56
C ASN A 251 -11.55 -28.03 -17.67
N ASN A 252 -11.47 -26.73 -17.37
CA ASN A 252 -11.65 -25.69 -18.38
C ASN A 252 -10.59 -25.79 -19.50
N LYS A 253 -9.34 -26.04 -19.14
CA LYS A 253 -8.25 -26.24 -20.11
C LYS A 253 -8.48 -27.49 -20.97
N LEU A 254 -8.93 -28.58 -20.37
CA LEU A 254 -9.26 -29.81 -21.10
C LEU A 254 -10.39 -29.57 -22.10
N ASN A 255 -11.47 -28.90 -21.68
CA ASN A 255 -12.62 -28.60 -22.53
C ASN A 255 -12.24 -27.69 -23.71
N PHE A 256 -11.44 -26.66 -23.46
CA PHE A 256 -10.93 -25.80 -24.52
C PHE A 256 -10.10 -26.58 -25.55
N ASN A 257 -9.21 -27.48 -25.09
CA ASN A 257 -8.41 -28.30 -26.00
C ASN A 257 -9.29 -29.25 -26.84
N LYS A 258 -10.36 -29.80 -26.26
CA LYS A 258 -11.33 -30.62 -27.02
C LYS A 258 -12.01 -29.81 -28.12
N SER A 259 -12.46 -28.58 -27.82
CA SER A 259 -13.09 -27.71 -28.82
C SER A 259 -12.16 -27.30 -29.97
N LEU A 260 -10.83 -27.33 -29.78
CA LEU A 260 -9.86 -27.06 -30.85
C LEU A 260 -9.66 -28.25 -31.80
N ILE A 261 -10.01 -29.47 -31.38
CA ILE A 261 -9.89 -30.67 -32.21
C ILE A 261 -11.15 -30.86 -33.06
N GLU A 262 -12.31 -30.40 -32.55
CA GLU A 262 -13.61 -30.54 -33.21
C GLU A 262 -13.90 -29.48 -34.29
N ASN A 263 -13.13 -28.40 -34.35
CA ASN A 263 -13.23 -27.33 -35.35
C ASN A 263 -12.05 -27.38 -36.32
#